data_AF-K2D376-F1
#
_entry.id   AF-K2D376-F1
#
_cell.length_a   1.000
_cell.length_b   1.000
_cell.length_c   1.000
_cell.angle_alpha   90.00
_cell.angle_beta   90.00
_cell.angle_gamma   90.00
#
_symmetry.space_group_name_H-M   'P 1'
#
loop_
_entity.id
_entity.type
_entity.pdbx_description
1 polymer ?
#
loop_
_entity_poly.entity_id
_entity_poly.type
_entity_poly.pdbx_seq_one_letter_code
_entity_poly.pdbx_strand_id
1 'polypeptide(L)'
;MRFSKNTDPRRRKVLSPGEKARLAILSNRLKVTRDEAERLLNGIEAEVASVLGIPVSAVGLETEFAGRDLDLILTINKQNVPRKNQ
;
A
#
# COMPACT_ATOMS: atom_id res chain seq x y z
N MET A 1 25.78 12.48 -4.14
CA MET A 1 24.56 11.69 -3.88
C MET A 1 23.47 12.15 -4.83
N ARG A 2 23.07 11.32 -5.80
CA ARG A 2 21.99 11.64 -6.74
C ARG A 2 20.69 11.05 -6.20
N PHE A 3 19.75 11.90 -5.80
CA PHE A 3 18.37 11.48 -5.55
C PHE A 3 17.76 11.09 -6.89
N SER A 4 17.51 9.80 -7.10
CA SER A 4 16.72 9.31 -8.22
C SER A 4 15.31 9.86 -8.07
N LYS A 5 14.99 10.89 -8.87
CA LYS A 5 13.61 11.33 -9.12
C LYS A 5 12.90 10.20 -9.84
N ASN A 6 12.30 9.29 -9.08
CA ASN A 6 11.45 8.25 -9.63
C ASN A 6 10.08 8.89 -9.96
N THR A 7 10.03 9.66 -11.04
CA THR A 7 8.78 10.12 -11.65
C THR A 7 8.22 8.98 -12.49
N ASP A 8 7.74 7.96 -11.81
CA ASP A 8 6.91 6.93 -12.42
C ASP A 8 5.49 7.52 -12.51
N PRO A 9 4.89 7.70 -13.70
CA PRO A 9 3.49 8.06 -13.82
C PRO A 9 2.66 6.83 -13.43
N ARG A 10 2.66 6.50 -12.13
CA ARG A 10 1.88 5.41 -11.56
C ARG A 10 0.43 5.65 -11.97
N ARG A 11 -0.13 4.73 -12.75
CA ARG A 11 -1.58 4.68 -13.01
C ARG A 11 -2.27 4.90 -11.68
N ARG A 12 -2.95 6.04 -11.51
CA ARG A 12 -3.71 6.32 -10.28
C ARG A 12 -4.69 5.16 -10.10
N LYS A 13 -4.43 4.32 -9.10
CA LYS A 13 -5.33 3.23 -8.73
C LYS A 13 -6.68 3.90 -8.47
N VAL A 14 -7.70 3.52 -9.24
CA VAL A 14 -9.03 4.09 -9.05
C VAL A 14 -9.57 3.50 -7.75
N LEU A 15 -9.45 4.27 -6.68
CA LEU A 15 -9.94 3.88 -5.37
C LEU A 15 -11.48 3.84 -5.38
N SER A 16 -12.03 2.76 -4.85
CA SER A 16 -13.46 2.66 -4.52
C SER A 16 -13.87 3.73 -3.51
N PRO A 17 -15.17 4.08 -3.42
CA PRO A 17 -15.64 5.03 -2.40
C PRO A 17 -15.22 4.66 -0.98
N GLY A 18 -15.24 3.37 -0.63
CA GLY A 18 -14.80 2.87 0.68
C GLY A 18 -13.29 3.07 0.93
N GLU A 19 -12.44 2.78 -0.06
CA GLU A 19 -11.00 3.04 0.05
C GLU A 19 -10.70 4.54 0.15
N LYS A 20 -11.45 5.39 -0.56
CA LYS A 20 -11.30 6.85 -0.47
C LYS A 20 -11.64 7.37 0.93
N ALA A 21 -12.66 6.80 1.57
CA ALA A 21 -13.06 7.14 2.93
C ALA A 21 -12.01 6.68 3.95
N ARG A 22 -11.55 5.42 3.85
CA ARG A 22 -10.47 4.89 4.71
C ARG A 22 -9.19 5.71 4.60
N LEU A 23 -8.78 6.07 3.39
CA LEU A 23 -7.59 6.90 3.17
C LEU A 23 -7.73 8.30 3.80
N ALA A 24 -8.93 8.90 3.75
CA ALA A 24 -9.18 10.19 4.39
C ALA A 24 -9.17 10.09 5.93
N ILE A 25 -9.71 9.00 6.49
CA ILE A 25 -9.64 8.74 7.93
C ILE A 25 -8.17 8.54 8.35
N LEU A 26 -7.40 7.77 7.58
CA LEU A 26 -5.99 7.54 7.82
C LEU A 26 -5.19 8.84 7.83
N SER A 27 -5.34 9.65 6.78
CA SER A 27 -4.61 10.92 6.65
C SER A 27 -4.93 11.86 7.81
N ASN A 28 -6.20 11.95 8.22
CA ASN A 28 -6.61 12.77 9.35
C ASN A 28 -6.00 12.26 10.68
N ARG A 29 -6.08 10.95 10.94
CA ARG A 29 -5.54 10.34 12.18
C ARG A 29 -4.02 10.46 12.30
N LEU A 30 -3.31 10.28 11.19
CA LEU A 30 -1.85 10.42 11.14
C LEU A 30 -1.40 11.88 11.00
N LYS A 31 -2.33 12.83 10.83
CA LYS A 31 -2.05 14.26 10.62
C LYS A 31 -1.12 14.53 9.43
N VAL A 32 -1.34 13.80 8.34
CA VAL A 32 -0.61 13.93 7.07
C VAL A 32 -1.58 14.25 5.94
N THR A 33 -1.06 14.68 4.80
CA THR A 33 -1.87 14.85 3.60
C THR A 33 -2.36 13.50 3.08
N ARG A 34 -3.44 13.52 2.29
CA ARG A 34 -3.97 12.32 1.63
C ARG A 34 -2.92 11.65 0.74
N ASP A 35 -2.13 12.44 0.04
CA ASP A 35 -1.07 11.95 -0.85
C ASP A 35 0.07 11.29 -0.06
N GLU A 36 0.44 11.83 1.10
CA GLU A 36 1.43 11.22 1.99
C GLU A 36 0.93 9.90 2.57
N ALA A 37 -0.33 9.84 3.00
CA ALA A 37 -0.95 8.59 3.46
C ALA A 37 -0.98 7.53 2.34
N GLU A 38 -1.32 7.92 1.11
CA GLU A 38 -1.29 7.02 -0.04
C GLU A 38 0.12 6.52 -0.35
N ARG A 39 1.12 7.42 -0.28
CA ARG A 39 2.53 7.04 -0.45
C ARG A 39 3.02 6.10 0.63
N LEU A 40 2.60 6.30 1.89
CA LEU A 40 2.92 5.42 3.00
C LEU A 40 2.38 4.01 2.75
N LEU A 41 1.09 3.87 2.42
CA LEU A 41 0.48 2.57 2.15
C LEU A 41 1.15 1.84 0.98
N ASN A 42 1.36 2.55 -0.14
CA ASN A 42 2.07 2.00 -1.29
C ASN A 42 3.53 1.63 -0.96
N GLY A 43 4.18 2.37 -0.06
CA GLY A 43 5.53 2.08 0.42
C GLY A 43 5.59 0.80 1.24
N ILE A 44 4.61 0.58 2.12
CA ILE A 44 4.50 -0.65 2.91
C ILE A 44 4.27 -1.86 1.99
N GLU A 45 3.36 -1.77 1.01
CA GLU A 45 3.14 -2.84 0.03
C GLU A 45 4.42 -3.19 -0.73
N ALA A 46 5.15 -2.17 -1.20
CA ALA A 46 6.40 -2.36 -1.94
C ALA A 46 7.51 -2.99 -1.09
N GLU A 47 7.65 -2.56 0.17
CA GLU A 47 8.65 -3.10 1.09
C GLU A 47 8.37 -4.56 1.42
N VAL A 48 7.12 -4.90 1.73
CA VAL A 48 6.70 -6.29 2.00
C VAL A 48 6.94 -7.17 0.78
N ALA A 49 6.59 -6.69 -0.42
CA ALA A 49 6.86 -7.41 -1.66
C ALA A 49 8.36 -7.68 -1.87
N SER A 50 9.20 -6.66 -1.61
CA SER A 50 10.65 -6.76 -1.70
C SER A 50 11.22 -7.79 -0.71
N VAL A 51 10.84 -7.71 0.57
CA VAL A 51 11.30 -8.63 1.63
C VAL A 51 10.91 -10.08 1.32
N LEU A 52 9.72 -10.30 0.79
CA LEU A 52 9.23 -11.64 0.45
C LEU A 52 9.70 -12.14 -0.94
N GLY A 53 10.33 -11.28 -1.74
CA GLY A 53 10.76 -11.62 -3.10
C GLY A 53 9.60 -11.95 -4.05
N ILE A 54 8.47 -11.27 -3.91
CA ILE A 54 7.24 -11.47 -4.70
C ILE A 54 6.86 -10.17 -5.43
N PRO A 55 6.04 -10.22 -6.51
CA PRO A 55 5.57 -9.00 -7.14
C PRO A 55 4.64 -8.20 -6.22
N VAL A 56 4.69 -6.86 -6.30
CA VAL A 56 3.81 -5.98 -5.51
C VAL A 56 2.33 -6.22 -5.79
N SER A 57 1.98 -6.69 -6.99
CA SER A 57 0.60 -7.09 -7.34
C SER A 57 0.08 -8.31 -6.57
N ALA A 58 0.96 -9.04 -5.87
CA ALA A 58 0.58 -10.10 -4.96
C ALA A 58 0.34 -9.60 -3.52
N VAL A 59 0.64 -8.34 -3.21
CA VAL A 59 0.43 -7.75 -1.89
C VAL A 59 -0.80 -6.85 -1.94
N GLY A 60 -1.76 -7.10 -1.06
CA GLY A 60 -2.87 -6.20 -0.79
C GLY A 60 -2.74 -5.66 0.63
N LEU A 61 -2.94 -4.36 0.80
CA LEU A 61 -2.98 -3.70 2.11
C LEU A 61 -4.37 -3.12 2.39
N GLU A 62 -4.92 -3.49 3.55
CA GLU A 62 -6.15 -2.93 4.09
C GLU A 62 -5.88 -2.22 5.43
N THR A 63 -6.75 -1.27 5.76
CA THR A 63 -6.66 -0.45 6.97
C THR A 63 -7.96 -0.57 7.72
N GLU A 64 -7.88 -0.98 8.99
CA GLU A 64 -9.00 -1.01 9.91
C GLU A 64 -8.75 -0.09 11.11
N PHE A 65 -9.80 0.58 11.57
CA PHE A 65 -9.72 1.56 12.65
C PHE A 65 -10.55 1.07 13.84
N ALA A 66 -9.88 0.63 14.91
CA ALA A 66 -10.52 0.15 16.14
C ALA A 66 -10.27 1.14 17.28
N GLY A 67 -11.17 2.12 17.43
CA GLY A 67 -11.03 3.13 18.48
C GLY A 67 -9.78 4.00 18.27
N ARG A 68 -8.76 3.83 19.12
CA ARG A 68 -7.46 4.54 19.01
C ARG A 68 -6.43 3.77 18.20
N ASP A 69 -6.67 2.49 17.94
CA ASP A 69 -5.74 1.62 17.25
C ASP A 69 -5.96 1.68 15.73
N LEU A 70 -4.89 1.39 15.01
CA LEU A 70 -4.85 1.26 13.56
C LEU A 70 -4.28 -0.11 13.25
N ASP A 71 -5.11 -0.95 12.64
CA ASP A 71 -4.71 -2.26 12.17
C ASP A 71 -4.39 -2.19 10.68
N LEU A 72 -3.22 -2.71 10.32
CA LEU A 72 -2.76 -2.85 8.93
C LEU A 72 -2.82 -4.33 8.56
N ILE A 73 -3.72 -4.68 7.65
CA ILE A 73 -3.93 -6.07 7.24
C ILE A 73 -3.24 -6.27 5.90
N LEU A 74 -2.21 -7.12 5.89
CA LEU A 74 -1.45 -7.47 4.71
C LEU A 74 -1.89 -8.83 4.20
N THR A 75 -2.42 -8.86 2.99
CA THR A 75 -2.84 -10.09 2.31
C THR A 75 -1.88 -10.42 1.18
N ILE A 76 -1.31 -11.62 1.21
CA ILE A 76 -0.48 -12.14 0.12
C ILE A 76 -1.33 -13.06 -0.76
N ASN A 77 -1.69 -12.58 -1.96
CA ASN A 77 -2.36 -13.39 -2.95
C ASN A 77 -1.37 -14.35 -3.63
N LYS A 78 -1.36 -15.60 -3.16
CA LYS A 78 -0.48 -16.66 -3.67
C LYS A 78 -0.70 -17.00 -5.16
N GLN A 79 -1.85 -16.67 -5.76
CA GLN A 79 -2.08 -16.87 -7.19
C GLN A 79 -1.27 -15.88 -8.04
N ASN A 80 -0.97 -14.70 -7.49
CA ASN A 80 -0.17 -13.67 -8.16
C ASN A 80 1.34 -13.84 -7.89
N VAL A 81 1.74 -14.82 -7.09
CA VAL A 81 3.15 -15.15 -6.87
C VAL A 81 3.59 -16.10 -7.99
N PRO A 82 4.60 -15.74 -8.81
CA PRO A 82 5.12 -16.63 -9.84
C PRO A 82 5.55 -17.94 -9.21
N ARG A 83 5.10 -19.07 -9.75
CA ARG A 83 5.62 -20.37 -9.33
C ARG A 83 7.10 -20.39 -9.73
N LYS A 84 8.01 -20.41 -8.75
CA LYS A 84 9.39 -20.83 -9.01
C LYS A 84 9.29 -22.26 -9.51
N ASN A 85 9.67 -22.47 -10.77
CA ASN A 85 9.77 -23.74 -11.50
C ASN A 85 9.55 -24.98 -10.61
N GLN A 86 8.37 -25.60 -10.72
CA GLN A 86 8.21 -27.01 -10.38
C GLN A 86 9.06 -27.86 -11.34
#